data_AF-U7QGB2-F1
#
_entry.id   AF-U7QGB2-F1
#
_cell.length_a   1.000
_cell.length_b   1.000
_cell.length_c   1.000
_cell.angle_alpha   90.00
_cell.angle_beta   90.00
_cell.angle_gamma   90.00
#
_symmetry.space_group_name_H-M   'P 1'
#
loop_
_entity.id
_entity.type
_entity.pdbx_description
1 polymer ?
#
loop_
_entity_poly.entity_id
_entity_poly.type
_entity_poly.pdbx_seq_one_letter_code
_entity_poly.pdbx_strand_id
1 'polypeptide(L)'
;MTSAWEAIFANIGWMSWNLFLALIPLALSVWLFCPSVISKPSKMRLRGAHWRSQSPILIWCIGLLLGLSFLPHAYRVGRQFHRLIQTLDSRYLLIALVITLTLMGVDIWQHQQQHQPQHLSLRWWLGILVFILFLPNAPYVLTDVIHLIDQIRQGYSVWIISLALIPQYLVFMFIGFEAYVLSLIYLDRYLDQQGWKQNRWMAELTIHALCAVGIYLGRFQRFNSWDIITSPDVLMRSLVDHLLNHRPLLVMSVTFVVLSVLYGLMKLITLAVLSPSSYPEPV
;
A
#
# COMPACT_ATOMS: atom_id res chain seq x y z
N MET A 1 -25.75 -18.17 22.89
CA MET A 1 -24.42 -17.61 23.21
C MET A 1 -23.60 -17.67 21.94
N THR A 2 -23.18 -16.53 21.39
CA THR A 2 -22.29 -16.53 20.22
C THR A 2 -20.97 -17.16 20.61
N SER A 3 -20.54 -18.18 19.86
CA SER A 3 -19.24 -18.80 20.09
C SER A 3 -18.10 -17.86 19.68
N ALA A 4 -16.90 -18.03 20.25
CA ALA A 4 -15.73 -17.26 19.83
C ALA A 4 -15.42 -17.45 18.33
N TRP A 5 -15.66 -18.66 17.82
CA TRP A 5 -15.50 -18.98 16.41
C TRP A 5 -16.44 -18.17 15.52
N GLU A 6 -17.74 -18.10 15.84
CA GLU A 6 -18.70 -17.29 15.09
C GLU A 6 -18.28 -15.82 15.02
N ALA A 7 -17.80 -15.26 16.14
CA ALA A 7 -17.33 -13.88 16.20
C ALA A 7 -16.12 -13.64 15.29
N ILE A 8 -15.14 -14.55 15.31
CA ILE A 8 -13.94 -14.49 14.46
C ILE A 8 -14.34 -14.61 12.98
N PHE A 9 -15.15 -15.63 12.63
CA PHE A 9 -15.54 -15.92 11.25
C PHE A 9 -16.37 -14.79 10.62
N ALA A 10 -17.19 -14.11 11.40
CA ALA A 10 -17.93 -12.92 10.95
C ALA A 10 -17.00 -11.81 10.43
N ASN A 11 -15.78 -11.71 10.97
CA ASN A 11 -14.81 -10.69 10.58
C ASN A 11 -13.94 -11.09 9.37
N ILE A 12 -13.72 -12.38 9.15
CA ILE A 12 -12.75 -12.87 8.15
C ILE A 12 -13.04 -12.32 6.76
N GLY A 13 -14.31 -12.26 6.35
CA GLY A 13 -14.68 -11.88 4.98
C GLY A 13 -14.31 -10.44 4.62
N TRP A 14 -14.47 -9.47 5.53
CA TRP A 14 -14.11 -8.08 5.26
C TRP A 14 -12.64 -7.81 5.61
N MET A 15 -12.11 -8.40 6.68
CA MET A 15 -10.70 -8.25 7.06
C MET A 15 -9.77 -8.78 5.97
N SER A 16 -10.04 -9.97 5.42
CA SER A 16 -9.21 -10.53 4.34
C SER A 16 -9.24 -9.67 3.07
N TRP A 17 -10.35 -8.99 2.79
CA TRP A 17 -10.44 -8.05 1.67
C TRP A 17 -9.61 -6.79 1.90
N ASN A 18 -9.74 -6.18 3.07
CA ASN A 18 -8.96 -4.99 3.41
C ASN A 18 -7.46 -5.34 3.49
N LEU A 19 -7.13 -6.54 3.98
CA LEU A 19 -5.75 -7.02 4.01
C LEU A 19 -5.20 -7.28 2.60
N PHE A 20 -6.01 -7.84 1.69
CA PHE A 20 -5.63 -7.97 0.29
C PHE A 20 -5.25 -6.60 -0.31
N LEU A 21 -6.11 -5.59 -0.13
CA LEU A 21 -5.84 -4.24 -0.61
C LEU A 21 -4.59 -3.62 0.05
N ALA A 22 -4.38 -3.87 1.34
CA ALA A 22 -3.21 -3.42 2.09
C ALA A 22 -1.88 -4.05 1.62
N LEU A 23 -1.93 -5.24 1.02
CA LEU A 23 -0.74 -5.94 0.53
C LEU A 23 -0.34 -5.56 -0.92
N ILE A 24 -1.24 -4.94 -1.69
CA ILE A 24 -0.96 -4.49 -3.06
C ILE A 24 0.24 -3.51 -3.11
N PRO A 25 0.30 -2.45 -2.28
CA PRO A 25 1.43 -1.52 -2.29
C PRO A 25 2.75 -2.21 -1.95
N LEU A 26 2.75 -3.20 -1.06
CA LEU A 26 3.94 -3.95 -0.71
C LEU A 26 4.47 -4.74 -1.90
N ALA A 27 3.62 -5.48 -2.61
CA ALA A 27 4.06 -6.19 -3.81
C ALA A 27 4.55 -5.24 -4.92
N LEU A 28 3.85 -4.11 -5.13
CA LEU A 28 4.28 -3.10 -6.08
C LEU A 28 5.62 -2.48 -5.69
N SER A 29 5.87 -2.22 -4.40
CA SER A 29 7.13 -1.66 -3.91
C SER A 29 8.30 -2.62 -4.13
N VAL A 30 8.11 -3.93 -3.94
CA VAL A 30 9.13 -4.95 -4.24
C VAL A 30 9.43 -4.96 -5.73
N TRP A 31 8.39 -4.91 -6.58
CA TRP A 31 8.58 -4.88 -8.02
C TRP A 31 9.26 -3.58 -8.49
N LEU A 32 8.81 -2.41 -8.02
CA LEU A 32 9.27 -1.09 -8.48
C LEU A 32 10.64 -0.69 -7.96
N PHE A 33 10.94 -1.04 -6.71
CA PHE A 33 12.05 -0.47 -5.95
C PHE A 33 13.13 -1.49 -5.59
N CYS A 34 12.91 -2.79 -5.84
CA CYS A 34 13.95 -3.80 -5.64
C CYS A 34 14.67 -4.17 -6.95
N PRO A 35 15.96 -3.84 -7.11
CA PRO A 35 16.70 -4.07 -8.35
C PRO A 35 16.88 -5.56 -8.72
N SER A 36 16.79 -6.48 -7.74
CA SER A 36 17.05 -7.91 -7.94
C SER A 36 15.99 -8.63 -8.78
N VAL A 37 14.79 -8.06 -8.92
CA VAL A 37 13.69 -8.64 -9.70
C VAL A 37 13.71 -8.19 -11.17
N ILE A 38 14.32 -7.04 -11.48
CA ILE A 38 14.16 -6.38 -12.79
C ILE A 38 15.43 -6.37 -13.66
N SER A 39 16.65 -6.58 -13.14
CA SER A 39 17.85 -6.45 -13.98
C SER A 39 18.93 -7.52 -13.76
N LYS A 40 19.44 -8.06 -14.89
CA LYS A 40 20.70 -8.84 -14.94
C LYS A 40 21.81 -8.02 -14.28
N PRO A 41 22.78 -8.69 -13.62
CA PRO A 41 23.81 -8.01 -12.84
C PRO A 41 24.69 -7.16 -13.79
N SER A 42 24.43 -5.86 -13.87
CA SER A 42 25.42 -4.95 -14.42
C SER A 42 26.58 -4.86 -13.43
N LYS A 43 27.80 -4.87 -13.96
CA LYS A 43 29.09 -4.93 -13.25
C LYS A 43 29.40 -3.70 -12.38
N MET A 44 28.39 -2.96 -11.90
CA MET A 44 28.63 -1.89 -10.95
C MET A 44 28.66 -2.47 -9.53
N ARG A 45 29.87 -2.86 -9.14
CA ARG A 45 30.26 -3.29 -7.80
C ARG A 45 30.10 -2.09 -6.85
N LEU A 46 28.87 -1.79 -6.44
CA LEU A 46 28.58 -0.93 -5.30
C LEU A 46 29.03 -1.68 -4.04
N ARG A 47 30.25 -1.36 -3.58
CA ARG A 47 30.77 -1.69 -2.26
C ARG A 47 29.76 -1.19 -1.22
N GLY A 48 29.20 -2.11 -0.42
CA GLY A 48 28.44 -1.77 0.80
C GLY A 48 27.00 -2.30 0.90
N ALA A 49 26.43 -2.89 -0.14
CA ALA A 49 25.08 -3.47 -0.06
C ALA A 49 25.12 -4.94 0.37
N HIS A 50 25.34 -5.20 1.66
CA HIS A 50 25.25 -6.56 2.25
C HIS A 50 23.82 -7.15 2.23
N TRP A 51 22.85 -6.35 1.77
CA TRP A 51 21.42 -6.65 1.69
C TRP A 51 20.95 -7.20 0.32
N ARG A 52 21.89 -7.58 -0.56
CA ARG A 52 21.62 -7.94 -1.97
C ARG A 52 20.86 -9.26 -2.17
N SER A 53 20.51 -9.97 -1.10
CA SER A 53 19.61 -11.13 -1.16
C SER A 53 18.34 -10.76 -0.41
N GLN A 54 17.34 -10.19 -1.10
CA GLN A 54 15.98 -10.44 -0.62
C GLN A 54 15.85 -11.95 -0.63
N SER A 55 15.62 -12.54 0.55
CA SER A 55 15.42 -13.97 0.63
C SER A 55 14.25 -14.30 -0.30
N PRO A 56 14.39 -15.26 -1.21
CA PRO A 56 13.26 -15.69 -2.05
C PRO A 56 12.03 -16.00 -1.20
N ILE A 57 12.26 -16.44 0.05
CA ILE A 57 11.27 -16.60 1.12
C ILE A 57 10.36 -15.38 1.29
N LEU A 58 10.89 -14.15 1.39
CA LEU A 58 10.06 -12.96 1.60
C LEU A 58 9.12 -12.71 0.41
N ILE A 59 9.62 -12.87 -0.82
CA ILE A 59 8.82 -12.74 -2.04
C ILE A 59 7.74 -13.81 -2.08
N TRP A 60 8.07 -15.05 -1.73
CA TRP A 60 7.11 -16.15 -1.61
C TRP A 60 6.07 -15.89 -0.50
N CYS A 61 6.47 -15.33 0.64
CA CYS A 61 5.56 -14.95 1.72
C CYS A 61 4.58 -13.86 1.26
N ILE A 62 5.06 -12.82 0.58
CA ILE A 62 4.20 -11.76 0.02
C ILE A 62 3.24 -12.34 -1.01
N GLY A 63 3.74 -13.17 -1.93
CA GLY A 63 2.92 -13.83 -2.95
C GLY A 63 1.88 -14.77 -2.34
N LEU A 64 2.24 -15.52 -1.30
CA LEU A 64 1.34 -16.42 -0.57
C LEU A 64 0.28 -15.63 0.21
N LEU A 65 0.66 -14.56 0.92
CA LEU A 65 -0.30 -13.71 1.65
C LEU A 65 -1.26 -13.01 0.69
N LEU A 66 -0.77 -12.51 -0.45
CA LEU A 66 -1.62 -11.98 -1.51
C LEU A 66 -2.55 -13.04 -2.10
N GLY A 67 -2.04 -14.24 -2.38
CA GLY A 67 -2.84 -15.34 -2.91
C GLY A 67 -3.94 -15.78 -1.94
N LEU A 68 -3.60 -15.99 -0.66
CA LEU A 68 -4.55 -16.38 0.39
C LEU A 68 -5.61 -15.32 0.65
N SER A 69 -5.25 -14.04 0.57
CA SER A 69 -6.21 -12.95 0.73
C SER A 69 -7.05 -12.70 -0.54
N PHE A 70 -6.51 -12.99 -1.74
CA PHE A 70 -7.21 -12.85 -3.01
C PHE A 70 -8.24 -13.96 -3.29
N LEU A 71 -7.88 -15.23 -3.05
CA LEU A 71 -8.68 -16.40 -3.42
C LEU A 71 -10.15 -16.33 -2.96
N PRO A 72 -10.47 -15.97 -1.69
CA PRO A 72 -11.84 -15.82 -1.23
C PRO A 72 -12.62 -14.69 -1.93
N HIS A 73 -11.92 -13.73 -2.52
CA HIS A 73 -12.48 -12.51 -3.09
C HIS A 73 -12.36 -12.42 -4.61
N ALA A 74 -11.85 -13.44 -5.30
CA ALA A 74 -11.69 -13.44 -6.75
C ALA A 74 -13.02 -13.07 -7.47
N TYR A 75 -14.14 -13.58 -6.97
CA TYR A 75 -15.47 -13.22 -7.48
C TYR A 75 -15.84 -11.76 -7.23
N ARG A 76 -15.49 -11.19 -6.06
CA ARG A 76 -15.72 -9.78 -5.73
C ARG A 76 -14.90 -8.88 -6.66
N VAL A 77 -13.65 -9.23 -6.94
CA VAL A 77 -12.79 -8.53 -7.90
C VAL A 77 -13.41 -8.57 -9.29
N GLY A 78 -13.82 -9.75 -9.78
CA GLY A 78 -14.46 -9.89 -11.08
C GLY A 78 -15.75 -9.05 -11.20
N ARG A 79 -16.56 -9.02 -10.15
CA ARG A 79 -17.76 -8.17 -10.09
C ARG A 79 -17.42 -6.68 -10.11
N GLN A 80 -16.39 -6.24 -9.39
CA GLN A 80 -15.94 -4.85 -9.42
C GLN A 80 -15.42 -4.45 -10.79
N PHE A 81 -14.62 -5.32 -11.42
CA PHE A 81 -14.15 -5.10 -12.79
C PHE A 81 -15.33 -4.98 -13.78
N HIS A 82 -16.32 -5.86 -13.67
CA HIS A 82 -17.53 -5.79 -14.48
C HIS A 82 -18.31 -4.47 -14.28
N ARG A 83 -18.48 -4.02 -13.03
CA ARG A 83 -19.09 -2.72 -12.71
C ARG A 83 -18.27 -1.56 -13.26
N LEU A 84 -16.94 -1.64 -13.17
CA LEU A 84 -16.04 -0.61 -13.67
C LEU A 84 -16.27 -0.42 -15.17
N ILE A 85 -16.31 -1.52 -15.94
CA ILE A 85 -16.58 -1.49 -17.38
C ILE A 85 -17.97 -0.90 -17.67
N GLN A 86 -18.97 -1.19 -16.85
CA GLN A 86 -20.33 -0.66 -17.05
C GLN A 86 -20.50 0.81 -16.66
N THR A 87 -19.66 1.33 -15.76
CA THR A 87 -19.74 2.70 -15.23
C THR A 87 -18.77 3.66 -15.91
N LEU A 88 -17.77 3.12 -16.60
CA LEU A 88 -16.83 3.90 -17.41
C LEU A 88 -17.55 4.57 -18.58
N ASP A 89 -17.68 5.90 -18.51
CA ASP A 89 -18.10 6.70 -19.66
C ASP A 89 -17.14 6.45 -20.84
N SER A 90 -17.71 6.36 -22.04
CA SER A 90 -17.03 6.33 -23.33
C SER A 90 -15.88 7.35 -23.44
N ARG A 91 -16.03 8.51 -22.80
CA ARG A 91 -15.01 9.57 -22.73
C ARG A 91 -13.78 9.14 -21.95
N TYR A 92 -13.95 8.47 -20.81
CA TYR A 92 -12.83 7.95 -19.99
C TYR A 92 -12.13 6.78 -20.65
N LEU A 93 -12.88 5.92 -21.37
CA LEU A 93 -12.28 4.85 -22.19
C LEU A 93 -11.41 5.43 -23.31
N LEU A 94 -11.87 6.50 -23.97
CA LEU A 94 -11.11 7.18 -25.01
C LEU A 94 -9.85 7.85 -24.45
N ILE A 95 -9.94 8.49 -23.28
CA ILE A 95 -8.76 9.05 -22.58
C ILE A 95 -7.78 7.94 -22.20
N ALA A 96 -8.25 6.83 -21.62
CA ALA A 96 -7.41 5.69 -21.25
C ALA A 96 -6.72 5.06 -22.47
N LEU A 97 -7.44 4.95 -23.60
CA LEU A 97 -6.90 4.47 -24.87
C LEU A 97 -5.84 5.43 -25.42
N VAL A 98 -6.12 6.73 -25.47
CA VAL A 98 -5.18 7.76 -25.94
C VAL A 98 -3.92 7.77 -25.08
N ILE A 99 -4.07 7.72 -23.75
CA ILE A 99 -2.95 7.60 -22.81
C ILE A 99 -2.16 6.33 -23.13
N THR A 100 -2.80 5.17 -23.20
CA THR A 100 -2.13 3.88 -23.49
C THR A 100 -1.37 3.91 -24.83
N LEU A 101 -1.99 4.40 -25.90
CA LEU A 101 -1.37 4.50 -27.23
C LEU A 101 -0.22 5.52 -27.25
N THR A 102 -0.38 6.67 -26.58
CA THR A 102 0.69 7.68 -26.46
C THR A 102 1.89 7.08 -25.75
N LEU A 103 1.65 6.39 -24.64
CA LEU A 103 2.71 5.81 -23.85
C LEU A 103 3.36 4.60 -24.55
N MET A 104 2.59 3.81 -25.31
CA MET A 104 3.11 2.75 -26.19
C MET A 104 3.97 3.33 -27.32
N GLY A 105 3.57 4.45 -27.91
CA GLY A 105 4.36 5.15 -28.93
C GLY A 105 5.69 5.69 -28.39
N VAL A 106 5.66 6.25 -27.17
CA VAL A 106 6.88 6.69 -26.46
C VAL A 106 7.80 5.50 -26.18
N ASP A 107 7.28 4.37 -25.73
CA ASP A 107 8.05 3.15 -25.44
C ASP A 107 8.72 2.57 -26.70
N ILE A 108 7.97 2.50 -27.81
CA ILE A 108 8.49 2.05 -29.12
C ILE A 108 9.57 3.01 -29.63
N TRP A 109 9.34 4.33 -29.56
CA TRP A 109 10.29 5.34 -30.01
C TRP A 109 11.57 5.34 -29.17
N GLN A 110 11.46 5.21 -27.85
CA GLN A 110 12.62 5.10 -26.95
C GLN A 110 13.40 3.81 -27.20
N HIS A 111 12.72 2.67 -27.41
CA HIS A 111 13.37 1.40 -27.72
C HIS A 111 14.09 1.42 -29.07
N GLN A 112 13.59 2.19 -30.04
CA GLN A 112 14.27 2.40 -31.32
C GLN A 112 15.53 3.28 -31.18
N GLN A 113 15.59 4.16 -30.18
CA GLN A 113 16.67 5.15 -30.04
C GLN A 113 17.83 4.71 -29.15
N GLN A 114 17.68 3.72 -28.25
CA GLN A 114 18.67 3.48 -27.20
C GLN A 114 19.06 2.00 -27.03
N HIS A 115 20.15 1.61 -27.69
CA HIS A 115 20.88 0.36 -27.44
C HIS A 115 21.71 0.42 -26.12
N GLN A 116 21.09 0.45 -24.93
CA GLN A 116 21.62 0.02 -23.58
C GLN A 116 20.96 0.75 -22.37
N PRO A 117 21.02 0.18 -21.13
CA PRO A 117 19.88 0.15 -20.22
C PRO A 117 19.99 1.13 -19.04
N GLN A 118 18.98 1.99 -18.90
CA GLN A 118 18.18 2.22 -17.68
C GLN A 118 17.23 3.38 -17.96
N HIS A 119 16.01 3.07 -18.38
CA HIS A 119 14.94 4.06 -18.57
C HIS A 119 13.76 3.68 -17.69
N LEU A 120 13.23 4.65 -16.94
CA LEU A 120 11.98 4.52 -16.19
C LEU A 120 10.85 4.30 -17.20
N SER A 121 10.64 3.05 -17.59
CA SER A 121 9.66 2.63 -18.60
C SER A 121 8.26 3.13 -18.21
N LEU A 122 7.36 3.23 -19.19
CA LEU A 122 5.95 3.50 -18.91
C LEU A 122 5.42 2.62 -17.78
N ARG A 123 5.75 1.33 -17.83
CA ARG A 123 5.29 0.34 -16.87
C ARG A 123 5.69 0.73 -15.44
N TRP A 124 6.87 1.32 -15.28
CA TRP A 124 7.33 1.81 -13.99
C TRP A 124 6.53 3.03 -13.51
N TRP A 125 6.26 4.00 -14.38
CA TRP A 125 5.43 5.17 -14.04
C TRP A 125 3.99 4.79 -13.70
N LEU A 126 3.39 3.89 -14.48
CA LEU A 126 2.08 3.34 -14.21
C LEU A 126 2.09 2.58 -12.88
N GLY A 127 3.15 1.82 -12.61
CA GLY A 127 3.33 1.14 -11.34
C GLY A 127 3.41 2.09 -10.15
N ILE A 128 4.16 3.20 -10.24
CA ILE A 128 4.19 4.24 -9.21
C ILE A 128 2.81 4.85 -8.99
N LEU A 129 2.08 5.14 -10.08
CA LEU A 129 0.73 5.69 -9.97
C LEU A 129 -0.18 4.74 -9.19
N VAL A 130 -0.21 3.45 -9.56
CA VAL A 130 -1.00 2.44 -8.84
C VAL A 130 -0.51 2.30 -7.41
N PHE A 131 0.81 2.31 -7.18
CA PHE A 131 1.40 2.27 -5.84
C PHE A 131 0.87 3.41 -4.97
N ILE A 132 0.95 4.66 -5.42
CA ILE A 132 0.47 5.83 -4.66
C ILE A 132 -1.04 5.77 -4.40
N LEU A 133 -1.84 5.33 -5.39
CA LEU A 133 -3.30 5.25 -5.24
C LEU A 133 -3.76 4.15 -4.29
N PHE A 134 -3.03 3.04 -4.23
CA PHE A 134 -3.34 1.93 -3.34
C PHE A 134 -2.65 2.02 -1.98
N LEU A 135 -1.56 2.79 -1.86
CA LEU A 135 -0.78 2.94 -0.62
C LEU A 135 -1.61 3.28 0.61
N PRO A 136 -2.63 4.18 0.56
CA PRO A 136 -3.46 4.48 1.72
C PRO A 136 -4.19 3.26 2.30
N ASN A 137 -4.47 2.21 1.51
CA ASN A 137 -5.15 1.01 1.98
C ASN A 137 -4.34 0.24 3.04
N ALA A 138 -3.00 0.30 2.99
CA ALA A 138 -2.15 -0.38 3.96
C ALA A 138 -2.30 0.16 5.39
N PRO A 139 -2.12 1.47 5.64
CA PRO A 139 -2.40 2.05 6.94
C PRO A 139 -3.91 2.26 7.23
N TYR A 140 -4.79 2.26 6.23
CA TYR A 140 -6.25 2.37 6.42
C TYR A 140 -6.80 1.32 7.38
N VAL A 141 -6.23 0.12 7.35
CA VAL A 141 -6.58 -1.00 8.22
C VAL A 141 -6.58 -0.62 9.71
N LEU A 142 -5.76 0.34 10.15
CA LEU A 142 -5.77 0.84 11.53
C LEU A 142 -7.12 1.46 11.92
N THR A 143 -7.83 2.06 10.97
CA THR A 143 -9.13 2.70 11.20
C THR A 143 -10.27 1.70 11.36
N ASP A 144 -10.06 0.45 10.97
CA ASP A 144 -11.07 -0.61 11.09
C ASP A 144 -11.27 -1.07 12.55
N VAL A 145 -10.46 -0.58 13.49
CA VAL A 145 -10.69 -0.73 14.95
C VAL A 145 -12.09 -0.28 15.38
N ILE A 146 -12.75 0.60 14.61
CA ILE A 146 -14.13 1.01 14.85
C ILE A 146 -15.09 -0.21 14.84
N HIS A 147 -14.85 -1.22 14.00
CA HIS A 147 -15.66 -2.44 13.99
C HIS A 147 -15.51 -3.26 15.27
N LEU A 148 -14.32 -3.25 15.88
CA LEU A 148 -14.10 -3.85 17.19
C LEU A 148 -14.90 -3.12 18.27
N ILE A 149 -14.93 -1.78 18.22
CA ILE A 149 -15.72 -0.96 19.15
C ILE A 149 -17.22 -1.29 19.01
N ASP A 150 -17.71 -1.45 17.78
CA ASP A 150 -19.10 -1.85 17.54
C ASP A 150 -19.39 -3.25 18.10
N GLN A 151 -18.48 -4.21 17.93
CA GLN A 151 -18.60 -5.56 18.51
C GLN A 151 -18.59 -5.52 20.05
N ILE A 152 -17.76 -4.68 20.67
CA ILE A 152 -17.77 -4.49 22.13
C ILE A 152 -19.14 -3.97 22.59
N ARG A 153 -19.74 -3.03 21.84
CA ARG A 153 -21.07 -2.45 22.14
C ARG A 153 -22.22 -3.43 21.92
N GLN A 154 -22.06 -4.43 21.06
CA GLN A 154 -23.06 -5.48 20.80
C GLN A 154 -23.20 -6.48 21.95
N GLY A 155 -22.36 -6.40 23.00
CA GLY A 155 -22.50 -7.22 24.19
C GLY A 155 -21.86 -8.61 24.08
N TYR A 156 -20.83 -8.77 23.26
CA TYR A 156 -19.99 -9.98 23.30
C TYR A 156 -19.39 -10.17 24.70
N SER A 157 -19.21 -11.42 25.12
CA SER A 157 -18.56 -11.75 26.38
C SER A 157 -17.15 -11.15 26.44
N VAL A 158 -16.75 -10.66 27.62
CA VAL A 158 -15.40 -10.11 27.88
C VAL A 158 -14.30 -11.08 27.48
N TRP A 159 -14.53 -12.39 27.66
CA TRP A 159 -13.59 -13.43 27.25
C TRP A 159 -13.41 -13.51 25.73
N ILE A 160 -14.51 -13.41 24.97
CA ILE A 160 -14.46 -13.41 23.51
C ILE A 160 -13.76 -12.14 23.01
N ILE A 161 -14.10 -10.98 23.57
CA ILE A 161 -13.47 -9.71 23.22
C ILE A 161 -11.96 -9.79 23.47
N SER A 162 -11.55 -10.22 24.67
CA SER A 162 -10.16 -10.15 25.12
C SER A 162 -9.26 -11.22 24.50
N LEU A 163 -9.76 -12.46 24.35
CA LEU A 163 -8.94 -13.60 23.92
C LEU A 163 -9.09 -13.94 22.44
N ALA A 164 -10.16 -13.48 21.77
CA ALA A 164 -10.39 -13.75 20.35
C ALA A 164 -10.35 -12.47 19.50
N LEU A 165 -11.23 -11.50 19.78
CA LEU A 165 -11.39 -10.33 18.91
C LEU A 165 -10.18 -9.39 18.98
N ILE A 166 -9.73 -8.99 20.17
CA ILE A 166 -8.56 -8.10 20.29
C ILE A 166 -7.33 -8.69 19.59
N PRO A 167 -6.91 -9.95 19.85
CA PRO A 167 -5.80 -10.57 19.13
C PRO A 167 -6.01 -10.61 17.60
N GLN A 168 -7.22 -10.94 17.13
CA GLN A 168 -7.54 -10.95 15.70
C GLN A 168 -7.31 -9.57 15.06
N TYR A 169 -7.83 -8.50 15.67
CA TYR A 169 -7.67 -7.14 15.16
C TYR A 169 -6.20 -6.67 15.25
N LEU A 170 -5.48 -7.02 16.32
CA LEU A 170 -4.07 -6.66 16.46
C LEU A 170 -3.22 -7.31 15.37
N VAL A 171 -3.41 -8.60 15.08
CA VAL A 171 -2.70 -9.28 13.98
C VAL A 171 -3.05 -8.67 12.63
N PHE A 172 -4.33 -8.43 12.37
CA PHE A 172 -4.80 -7.80 11.14
C PHE A 172 -4.19 -6.40 10.94
N MET A 173 -4.23 -5.56 11.97
CA MET A 173 -3.65 -4.22 11.96
C MET A 173 -2.14 -4.24 11.81
N PHE A 174 -1.48 -5.17 12.49
CA PHE A 174 -0.03 -5.33 12.39
C PHE A 174 0.41 -5.70 10.97
N ILE A 175 -0.24 -6.70 10.33
CA ILE A 175 0.14 -7.11 8.98
C ILE A 175 -0.09 -5.96 7.97
N GLY A 176 -1.24 -5.28 8.05
CA GLY A 176 -1.55 -4.16 7.16
C GLY A 176 -0.58 -2.98 7.33
N PHE A 177 -0.28 -2.62 8.58
CA PHE A 177 0.63 -1.53 8.87
C PHE A 177 2.10 -1.87 8.59
N GLU A 178 2.53 -3.11 8.83
CA GLU A 178 3.89 -3.54 8.46
C GLU A 178 4.07 -3.56 6.94
N ALA A 179 3.03 -3.91 6.17
CA ALA A 179 3.05 -3.78 4.72
C ALA A 179 3.26 -2.32 4.27
N TYR A 180 2.67 -1.36 4.98
CA TYR A 180 2.93 0.08 4.77
C TYR A 180 4.39 0.45 5.08
N VAL A 181 4.90 0.03 6.25
CA VAL A 181 6.27 0.32 6.69
C VAL A 181 7.30 -0.23 5.71
N LEU A 182 7.18 -1.50 5.33
CA LEU A 182 8.08 -2.14 4.36
C LEU A 182 8.02 -1.47 2.98
N SER A 183 6.82 -1.09 2.52
CA SER A 183 6.65 -0.36 1.26
C SER A 183 7.45 0.95 1.24
N LEU A 184 7.40 1.71 2.34
CA LEU A 184 8.14 2.96 2.47
C LEU A 184 9.64 2.74 2.69
N ILE A 185 10.06 1.68 3.38
CA ILE A 185 11.48 1.33 3.49
C ILE A 185 12.06 1.03 2.10
N TYR A 186 11.32 0.34 1.24
CA TYR A 186 11.77 0.11 -0.14
C TYR A 186 11.82 1.39 -0.96
N LEU A 187 10.83 2.28 -0.82
CA LEU A 187 10.86 3.59 -1.46
C LEU A 187 12.05 4.45 -0.99
N ASP A 188 12.29 4.52 0.33
CA ASP A 188 13.39 5.28 0.95
C ASP A 188 14.76 4.80 0.41
N ARG A 189 14.95 3.48 0.34
CA ARG A 189 16.17 2.87 -0.24
C ARG A 189 16.33 3.18 -1.73
N TYR A 190 15.23 3.19 -2.49
CA TYR A 190 15.28 3.56 -3.90
C TYR A 190 15.67 5.03 -4.07
N LEU A 191 15.08 5.93 -3.28
CA LEU A 191 15.45 7.35 -3.29
C LEU A 191 16.92 7.57 -2.92
N ASP A 192 17.44 6.84 -1.94
CA ASP A 192 18.86 6.86 -1.57
C ASP A 192 19.76 6.45 -2.75
N GLN A 193 19.39 5.41 -3.51
CA GLN A 193 20.15 4.96 -4.70
C GLN A 193 20.13 5.97 -5.85
N GLN A 194 19.04 6.74 -5.97
CA GLN A 194 18.91 7.81 -6.98
C GLN A 194 19.59 9.13 -6.57
N GLY A 195 20.25 9.18 -5.39
CA GLY A 195 20.94 10.38 -4.91
C GLY A 195 20.05 11.37 -4.14
N TRP A 196 18.82 11.00 -3.79
CA TRP A 196 17.84 11.86 -3.10
C TRP A 196 17.94 11.82 -1.57
N LYS A 197 19.05 11.35 -1.03
CA LYS A 197 19.27 11.12 0.42
C LYS A 197 18.94 12.34 1.30
N GLN A 198 19.22 13.55 0.83
CA GLN A 198 18.97 14.79 1.60
C GLN A 198 17.48 15.18 1.64
N ASN A 199 16.69 14.78 0.63
CA ASN A 199 15.28 15.15 0.49
C ASN A 199 14.31 14.01 0.87
N ARG A 200 14.82 12.87 1.35
CA ARG A 200 14.02 11.69 1.70
C ARG A 200 12.90 12.00 2.70
N TRP A 201 13.17 12.88 3.66
CA TRP A 201 12.21 13.27 4.68
C TRP A 201 11.02 14.02 4.08
N MET A 202 11.22 14.81 3.01
CA MET A 202 10.13 15.49 2.32
C MET A 202 9.24 14.49 1.57
N ALA A 203 9.85 13.51 0.90
CA ALA A 203 9.11 12.45 0.21
C ALA A 203 8.28 11.63 1.21
N GLU A 204 8.87 11.26 2.34
CA GLU A 204 8.21 10.53 3.42
C GLU A 204 7.01 11.31 3.99
N LEU A 205 7.20 12.59 4.35
CA LEU A 205 6.10 13.45 4.81
C LEU A 205 5.00 13.64 3.76
N THR A 206 5.38 13.82 2.49
CA THR A 206 4.40 13.94 1.40
C THR A 206 3.56 12.68 1.28
N ILE A 207 4.19 11.50 1.38
CA ILE A 207 3.47 10.23 1.34
C ILE A 207 2.56 10.06 2.56
N HIS A 208 2.99 10.41 3.77
CA HIS A 208 2.11 10.40 4.95
C HIS A 208 0.90 11.32 4.75
N ALA A 209 1.09 12.51 4.18
CA ALA A 209 0.01 13.45 3.92
C ALA A 209 -0.98 12.90 2.88
N LEU A 210 -0.48 12.34 1.76
CA LEU A 210 -1.30 11.69 0.75
C LEU A 210 -2.08 10.49 1.33
N CYS A 211 -1.44 9.68 2.18
CA CYS A 211 -2.12 8.60 2.87
C CYS A 211 -3.19 9.08 3.83
N ALA A 212 -2.96 10.16 4.58
CA ALA A 212 -3.96 10.73 5.47
C ALA A 212 -5.21 11.22 4.70
N VAL A 213 -5.00 11.89 3.55
CA VAL A 213 -6.09 12.29 2.64
C VAL A 213 -6.81 11.06 2.09
N GLY A 214 -6.07 10.06 1.60
CA GLY A 214 -6.65 8.82 1.06
C GLY A 214 -7.47 8.05 2.08
N ILE A 215 -6.99 7.94 3.32
CA ILE A 215 -7.72 7.32 4.44
C ILE A 215 -9.00 8.11 4.73
N TYR A 216 -8.94 9.44 4.76
CA TYR A 216 -10.10 10.27 5.00
C TYR A 216 -11.17 10.06 3.92
N LEU A 217 -10.77 10.11 2.66
CA LEU A 217 -11.68 9.87 1.53
C LEU A 217 -12.30 8.48 1.58
N GLY A 218 -11.51 7.45 1.89
CA GLY A 218 -12.01 6.08 2.02
C GLY A 218 -12.99 5.92 3.19
N ARG A 219 -12.63 6.45 4.37
CA ARG A 219 -13.38 6.17 5.59
C ARG A 219 -14.64 7.02 5.73
N PHE A 220 -14.55 8.30 5.40
CA PHE A 220 -15.64 9.26 5.63
C PHE A 220 -16.47 9.49 4.37
N GLN A 221 -15.82 9.58 3.21
CA GLN A 221 -16.51 9.82 1.94
C GLN A 221 -16.85 8.53 1.19
N ARG A 222 -16.35 7.37 1.66
CA ARG A 222 -16.58 6.04 1.08
C ARG A 222 -16.10 5.90 -0.36
N PHE A 223 -15.09 6.69 -0.74
CA PHE A 223 -14.41 6.52 -2.02
C PHE A 223 -13.49 5.29 -1.99
N ASN A 224 -13.39 4.60 -3.10
CA ASN A 224 -12.46 3.51 -3.33
C ASN A 224 -11.35 3.97 -4.28
N SER A 225 -10.23 3.24 -4.31
CA SER A 225 -9.08 3.58 -5.18
C SER A 225 -9.44 3.64 -6.68
N TRP A 226 -10.51 2.98 -7.13
CA TRP A 226 -10.98 3.02 -8.52
C TRP A 226 -11.91 4.20 -8.85
N ASP A 227 -12.41 4.94 -7.84
CA ASP A 227 -13.31 6.07 -8.07
C ASP A 227 -12.61 7.27 -8.73
N ILE A 228 -11.27 7.29 -8.69
CA ILE A 228 -10.47 8.23 -9.48
C ILE A 228 -10.67 8.07 -10.99
N ILE A 229 -11.02 6.87 -11.44
CA ILE A 229 -11.25 6.57 -12.86
C ILE A 229 -12.75 6.65 -13.20
N THR A 230 -13.62 6.15 -12.32
CA THR A 230 -15.07 6.09 -12.61
C THR A 230 -15.80 7.39 -12.31
N SER A 231 -15.30 8.24 -11.42
CA SER A 231 -15.96 9.47 -11.00
C SER A 231 -14.98 10.58 -10.58
N PRO A 232 -14.02 10.98 -11.45
CA PRO A 232 -12.98 11.95 -11.10
C PRO A 232 -13.54 13.32 -10.70
N ASP A 233 -14.59 13.82 -11.38
CA ASP A 233 -15.15 15.14 -11.08
C ASP A 233 -15.77 15.21 -9.67
N VAL A 234 -16.43 14.12 -9.25
CA VAL A 234 -17.05 14.02 -7.92
C VAL A 234 -15.95 13.92 -6.86
N LEU A 235 -14.92 13.12 -7.12
CA LEU A 235 -13.76 12.98 -6.23
C LEU A 235 -13.05 14.33 -6.04
N MET A 236 -12.77 15.06 -7.13
CA MET A 236 -12.06 16.34 -7.06
C MET A 236 -12.86 17.42 -6.33
N ARG A 237 -14.17 17.55 -6.62
CA ARG A 237 -15.04 18.48 -5.89
C ARG A 237 -15.06 18.16 -4.41
N SER A 238 -15.25 16.88 -4.06
CA SER A 238 -15.21 16.45 -2.67
C SER A 238 -13.87 16.75 -2.00
N LEU A 239 -12.74 16.51 -2.67
CA LEU A 239 -11.41 16.82 -2.14
C LEU A 239 -11.26 18.30 -1.80
N VAL A 240 -11.60 19.18 -2.74
CA VAL A 240 -11.50 20.63 -2.57
C VAL A 240 -12.40 21.10 -1.43
N ASP A 241 -13.68 20.70 -1.43
CA ASP A 241 -14.63 21.11 -0.40
C ASP A 241 -14.17 20.68 1.00
N HIS A 242 -13.62 19.47 1.15
CA HIS A 242 -13.20 18.97 2.46
C HIS A 242 -11.88 19.57 2.92
N LEU A 243 -10.93 19.86 2.02
CA LEU A 243 -9.68 20.53 2.38
C LEU A 243 -9.90 21.97 2.87
N LEU A 244 -10.97 22.62 2.41
CA LEU A 244 -11.37 23.96 2.85
C LEU A 244 -12.13 23.98 4.18
N ASN A 245 -12.57 22.82 4.67
CA ASN A 245 -13.35 22.69 5.90
C ASN A 245 -12.48 22.31 7.10
N HIS A 246 -12.74 22.92 8.26
CA HIS A 246 -11.93 22.75 9.48
C HIS A 246 -11.98 21.33 10.06
N ARG A 247 -13.15 20.67 10.11
CA ARG A 247 -13.27 19.31 10.68
C ARG A 247 -12.56 18.25 9.85
N PRO A 248 -12.80 18.13 8.53
CA PRO A 248 -12.08 17.18 7.69
C PRO A 248 -10.56 17.38 7.75
N LEU A 249 -10.12 18.64 7.66
CA LEU A 249 -8.71 18.98 7.72
C LEU A 249 -8.09 18.54 9.06
N LEU A 250 -8.76 18.79 10.19
CA LEU A 250 -8.28 18.34 11.50
C LEU A 250 -8.14 16.81 11.56
N VAL A 251 -9.12 16.07 11.04
CA VAL A 251 -9.04 14.60 11.00
C VAL A 251 -7.85 14.15 10.16
N MET A 252 -7.66 14.72 8.97
CA MET A 252 -6.49 14.44 8.12
C MET A 252 -5.17 14.79 8.82
N SER A 253 -5.09 15.92 9.52
CA SER A 253 -3.89 16.33 10.26
C SER A 253 -3.57 15.36 11.40
N VAL A 254 -4.58 14.95 12.18
CA VAL A 254 -4.41 13.94 13.24
C VAL A 254 -3.96 12.61 12.65
N THR A 255 -4.60 12.16 11.57
CA THR A 255 -4.20 10.94 10.86
C THR A 255 -2.75 11.04 10.36
N PHE A 256 -2.35 12.16 9.78
CA PHE A 256 -0.97 12.40 9.34
C PHE A 256 0.05 12.27 10.48
N VAL A 257 -0.23 12.88 11.63
CA VAL A 257 0.65 12.79 12.81
C VAL A 257 0.74 11.34 13.31
N VAL A 258 -0.40 10.66 13.46
CA VAL A 258 -0.45 9.25 13.88
C VAL A 258 0.35 8.37 12.94
N LEU A 259 0.16 8.52 11.62
CA LEU A 259 0.91 7.75 10.62
C LEU A 259 2.40 8.01 10.70
N SER A 260 2.83 9.27 10.80
CA SER A 260 4.24 9.64 10.84
C SER A 260 4.93 9.06 12.10
N VAL A 261 4.27 9.17 13.27
CA VAL A 261 4.81 8.65 14.53
C VAL A 261 4.88 7.13 14.53
N LEU A 262 3.77 6.45 14.18
CA LEU A 262 3.73 4.99 14.15
C LEU A 262 4.72 4.43 13.11
N TYR A 263 4.82 5.07 11.95
CA TYR A 263 5.79 4.68 10.92
C TYR A 263 7.21 4.81 11.45
N GLY A 264 7.57 5.95 12.07
CA GLY A 264 8.90 6.15 12.63
C GLY A 264 9.27 5.08 13.66
N LEU A 265 8.36 4.76 14.58
CA LEU A 265 8.56 3.71 15.59
C LEU A 265 8.74 2.33 14.94
N MET A 266 7.85 1.96 14.02
CA MET A 266 7.91 0.66 13.36
C MET A 266 9.13 0.53 12.46
N LYS A 267 9.50 1.58 11.70
CA LYS A 267 10.71 1.61 10.88
C LYS A 267 11.95 1.30 11.71
N LEU A 268 12.07 1.86 12.91
CA LEU A 268 13.19 1.57 13.81
C LEU A 268 13.23 0.09 14.21
N ILE A 269 12.10 -0.48 14.61
CA ILE A 269 11.97 -1.88 15.00
C ILE A 269 12.30 -2.79 13.80
N THR A 270 11.65 -2.57 12.66
CA THR A 270 11.82 -3.37 11.44
C THR A 270 13.27 -3.32 10.97
N LEU A 271 13.92 -2.14 10.95
CA LEU A 271 15.33 -2.05 10.58
C LEU A 271 16.24 -2.76 11.58
N ALA A 272 15.98 -2.68 12.89
CA ALA A 272 16.76 -3.38 13.91
C ALA A 272 16.64 -4.91 13.81
N VAL A 273 15.43 -5.42 13.58
CA VAL A 273 15.18 -6.86 13.36
C VAL A 273 15.85 -7.33 12.08
N LEU A 274 15.81 -6.48 11.04
CA LEU A 274 16.43 -6.78 9.76
C LEU A 274 17.95 -6.80 9.91
N SER A 275 18.62 -5.79 10.47
CA SER A 275 20.08 -5.78 10.60
C SER A 275 20.56 -6.65 11.77
N PRO A 276 20.98 -7.91 11.55
CA PRO A 276 21.58 -8.69 12.62
C PRO A 276 22.95 -8.06 12.84
N SER A 277 23.19 -7.61 14.06
CA SER A 277 24.46 -7.03 14.51
C SER A 277 25.65 -7.70 13.84
N SER A 278 26.52 -6.88 13.25
CA SER A 278 27.90 -7.27 12.95
C SER A 278 28.50 -7.82 14.22
N TYR A 279 28.62 -9.15 14.34
CA TYR A 279 29.42 -9.73 15.41
C TYR A 279 30.85 -9.19 15.23
N PRO A 280 31.46 -8.56 16.25
CA PRO A 280 32.88 -8.29 16.20
C PRO A 280 33.58 -9.64 16.06
N GLU A 281 34.44 -9.79 15.05
CA GLU A 281 35.27 -10.99 14.93
C GLU A 281 36.08 -11.15 16.24
N PRO A 282 36.11 -12.35 16.83
CA PRO A 282 37.03 -12.60 17.94
C PRO A 282 38.46 -12.43 17.41
N VAL A 283 39.18 -11.49 18.02
CA VAL A 283 40.61 -11.20 17.81
C VAL A 283 41.45 -12.44 18.11
#